data_AF-A0A6A5SGB8-F1
#
_entry.id   AF-A0A6A5SGB8-F1
#
_cell.length_a   1.000
_cell.length_b   1.000
_cell.length_c   1.000
_cell.angle_alpha   90.00
_cell.angle_beta   90.00
_cell.angle_gamma   90.00
#
_symmetry.space_group_name_H-M   'P 1'
#
loop_
_entity.id
_entity.type
_entity.pdbx_description
1 polymer ?
#
loop_
_entity_poly.entity_id
_entity_poly.type
_entity_poly.pdbx_seq_one_letter_code
_entity_poly.pdbx_strand_id
1 'polypeptide(L)'
;AYSQELTTYLHNSQGLLTVKKADFFPLLWTAWTSSFITNNILSSFRSTGIIPLYPEVVLKKFKKPTTEQEESPNSEQIRDGSSWRQIHGLIMAAVKDPSSKEAKELSTAFHSLQTQSELKNHENTGLRDALETKKKHKKKKYTPELEGPRENTGGAMFFTPSKVKEAQFIERMKQQD
;
A
#
# COMPACT_ATOMS: atom_id res chain seq x y z
N ALA A 1 2.14 12.36 -5.61
CA ALA A 1 2.59 11.14 -4.92
C ALA A 1 2.58 11.35 -3.40
N TYR A 2 3.61 11.93 -2.77
CA TYR A 2 3.68 11.96 -1.29
C TYR A 2 2.51 12.68 -0.60
N SER A 3 2.10 13.85 -1.10
CA SER A 3 0.94 14.55 -0.53
C SER A 3 -0.35 13.75 -0.63
N GLN A 4 -0.53 12.96 -1.70
CA GLN A 4 -1.70 12.09 -1.86
C GLN A 4 -1.68 10.95 -0.85
N GLU A 5 -0.54 10.29 -0.67
CA GLU A 5 -0.37 9.25 0.36
C GLU A 5 -0.65 9.80 1.76
N LEU A 6 -0.22 11.03 2.04
CA LEU A 6 -0.47 11.70 3.31
C LEU A 6 -1.97 12.00 3.51
N THR A 7 -2.67 12.45 2.46
CA THR A 7 -4.13 12.62 2.48
C THR A 7 -4.84 11.29 2.72
N THR A 8 -4.45 10.22 2.02
CA THR A 8 -5.01 8.88 2.21
C THR A 8 -4.78 8.38 3.64
N TYR A 9 -3.59 8.58 4.19
CA TYR A 9 -3.27 8.23 5.58
C TYR A 9 -4.17 8.97 6.59
N LEU A 10 -4.36 10.28 6.41
CA LEU A 10 -5.23 11.08 7.26
C LEU A 10 -6.69 10.67 7.14
N HIS A 11 -7.14 10.35 5.92
CA HIS A 11 -8.49 9.86 5.67
C HIS A 11 -8.74 8.50 6.32
N ASN A 12 -7.85 7.54 6.11
CA ASN A 12 -7.95 6.18 6.67
C ASN A 12 -7.93 6.20 8.21
N SER A 13 -7.15 7.11 8.80
CA SER A 13 -7.10 7.29 10.26
C SER A 13 -8.18 8.22 10.81
N GLN A 14 -8.99 8.85 9.96
CA GLN A 14 -9.98 9.87 10.31
C GLN A 14 -9.41 11.02 11.18
N GLY A 15 -8.11 11.29 11.06
CA GLY A 15 -7.41 12.23 11.95
C GLY A 15 -7.22 11.77 13.41
N LEU A 16 -7.60 10.53 13.75
CA LEU A 16 -7.40 9.96 15.10
C LEU A 16 -5.94 9.65 15.40
N LEU A 17 -5.10 9.54 14.36
CA LEU A 17 -3.66 9.34 14.49
C LEU A 17 -2.90 10.55 14.00
N THR A 18 -2.03 11.07 14.86
CA THR A 18 -1.05 12.06 14.46
C THR A 18 0.07 11.40 13.66
N VAL A 19 0.54 12.08 12.62
CA VAL A 19 1.70 11.66 11.84
C VAL A 19 2.94 11.75 12.73
N LYS A 20 3.68 10.65 12.87
CA LYS A 20 4.96 10.62 13.59
C LYS A 20 6.11 10.41 12.62
N LYS A 21 7.33 10.68 13.09
CA LYS A 21 8.56 10.40 12.33
C LYS A 21 8.67 8.93 11.89
N ALA A 22 8.08 8.01 12.66
CA ALA A 22 8.05 6.59 12.31
C ALA A 22 7.22 6.28 11.05
N ASP A 23 6.26 7.14 10.69
CA ASP A 23 5.38 6.97 9.54
C ASP A 23 6.00 7.51 8.25
N PHE A 24 7.06 8.31 8.36
CA PHE A 24 7.73 8.92 7.22
C PHE A 24 8.18 7.89 6.19
N PHE A 25 8.92 6.86 6.61
CA PHE A 25 9.50 5.91 5.65
C PHE A 25 8.43 5.07 4.95
N PRO A 26 7.42 4.49 5.64
CA PRO A 26 6.32 3.82 4.96
C PRO A 26 5.59 4.71 3.93
N LEU A 27 5.22 5.93 4.32
CA LEU A 27 4.53 6.88 3.43
C LEU A 27 5.42 7.33 2.26
N LEU A 28 6.71 7.55 2.53
CA LEU A 28 7.67 7.90 1.49
C LEU A 28 7.83 6.74 0.52
N TRP A 29 7.95 5.52 1.03
CA TRP A 29 8.17 4.34 0.20
C TRP A 29 6.99 4.05 -0.71
N THR A 30 5.76 4.14 -0.21
CA THR A 30 4.55 3.99 -1.05
C THR A 30 4.45 5.10 -2.08
N ALA A 31 4.71 6.35 -1.70
CA ALA A 31 4.74 7.49 -2.63
C ALA A 31 5.84 7.37 -3.70
N TRP A 32 7.03 6.94 -3.28
CA TRP A 32 8.19 6.78 -4.14
C TRP A 32 7.93 5.69 -5.18
N THR A 33 7.48 4.52 -4.74
CA THR A 33 7.13 3.40 -5.63
C THR A 33 6.00 3.76 -6.59
N SER A 34 4.95 4.44 -6.14
CA SER A 34 3.85 4.89 -7.01
C SER A 34 4.27 5.98 -8.01
N SER A 35 5.39 6.68 -7.77
CA SER A 35 5.90 7.69 -8.70
C SER A 35 6.63 7.10 -9.92
N PHE A 36 7.03 5.83 -9.89
CA PHE A 36 7.70 5.14 -11.01
C PHE A 36 6.73 4.71 -12.13
N ILE A 37 5.98 5.67 -12.65
CA ILE A 37 5.13 5.51 -13.83
C ILE A 37 5.97 5.87 -15.06
N THR A 38 5.76 5.17 -16.18
CA THR A 38 6.45 5.39 -17.46
C THR A 38 6.58 6.87 -17.81
N ASN A 39 5.49 7.64 -17.69
CA ASN A 39 5.47 9.07 -17.99
C ASN A 39 6.44 9.87 -17.12
N ASN A 40 6.48 9.60 -15.81
CA ASN A 40 7.38 10.29 -14.88
C ASN A 40 8.84 9.90 -15.14
N ILE A 41 9.09 8.61 -15.42
CA ILE A 41 10.42 8.10 -15.76
C ILE A 41 10.93 8.79 -17.04
N LEU A 42 10.14 8.80 -18.11
CA LEU A 42 10.51 9.47 -19.36
C LEU A 42 10.75 10.97 -19.18
N SER A 43 9.89 11.64 -18.41
CA SER A 43 10.06 13.06 -18.06
C SER A 43 11.36 13.31 -17.29
N SER A 44 11.72 12.42 -16.37
CA SER A 44 12.97 12.52 -15.60
C SER A 44 14.22 12.38 -16.47
N PHE A 45 14.23 11.44 -17.43
CA PHE A 45 15.34 11.30 -18.39
C PHE A 45 15.43 12.53 -19.30
N ARG A 46 14.29 13.02 -19.79
CA ARG A 46 14.24 14.25 -20.61
C ARG A 46 14.78 15.47 -19.87
N SER A 47 14.44 15.62 -18.59
CA SER A 47 14.82 16.78 -17.78
C SER A 47 16.29 16.74 -17.35
N THR A 48 16.80 15.56 -17.01
CA THR A 48 18.21 15.39 -16.61
C THR A 48 19.18 15.45 -17.80
N GLY A 49 18.67 15.29 -19.02
CA GLY A 49 19.51 15.22 -20.23
C GLY A 49 20.47 14.03 -20.24
N ILE A 50 20.26 13.05 -19.35
CA ILE A 50 21.10 11.86 -19.22
C ILE A 50 20.70 10.89 -20.32
N ILE A 51 21.55 10.77 -21.33
CA ILE A 51 21.43 9.78 -22.40
C ILE A 51 22.43 8.66 -22.09
N PRO A 52 21.97 7.41 -21.88
CA PRO A 52 22.87 6.28 -21.69
C PRO A 52 23.78 6.08 -22.91
N LEU A 53 25.08 5.90 -22.68
CA LEU A 53 26.00 5.46 -23.72
C LEU A 53 25.59 4.04 -24.15
N TYR A 54 25.21 3.86 -25.43
CA TYR A 54 24.71 2.59 -25.98
C TYR A 54 23.37 2.09 -25.37
N PRO A 55 22.25 2.79 -25.62
CA PRO A 55 20.94 2.46 -25.03
C PRO A 55 20.46 1.05 -25.39
N GLU A 56 20.77 0.57 -26.59
CA GLU A 56 20.39 -0.77 -27.08
C GLU A 56 20.94 -1.91 -26.21
N VAL A 57 22.14 -1.76 -25.63
CA VAL A 57 22.75 -2.79 -24.77
C VAL A 57 22.02 -2.86 -23.43
N VAL A 58 21.59 -1.70 -22.90
CA VAL A 58 20.81 -1.60 -21.66
C VAL A 58 19.41 -2.19 -21.88
N LEU A 59 18.74 -1.82 -22.97
CA LEU A 59 17.39 -2.28 -23.30
C LEU A 59 17.33 -3.80 -23.53
N LYS A 60 18.38 -4.42 -24.09
CA LYS A 60 18.46 -5.89 -24.24
C LYS A 60 18.36 -6.64 -22.91
N LYS A 61 18.81 -6.06 -21.78
CA LYS A 61 18.75 -6.71 -20.46
C LYS A 61 17.33 -6.79 -19.89
N PHE A 62 16.41 -5.96 -20.38
CA PHE A 62 15.04 -5.86 -19.88
C PHE A 62 14.00 -6.51 -20.79
N LYS A 63 14.40 -7.03 -21.96
CA LYS A 63 13.52 -7.84 -22.80
C LYS A 63 13.26 -9.17 -22.10
N LYS A 64 12.08 -9.31 -21.50
CA LYS A 64 11.59 -10.61 -21.01
C LYS A 64 11.25 -11.50 -22.21
N PRO A 65 11.47 -12.83 -22.15
CA PRO A 65 10.89 -13.74 -23.12
C PRO A 65 9.37 -13.62 -23.04
N THR A 66 8.73 -13.48 -24.20
CA THR A 66 7.27 -13.44 -24.34
C THR A 66 6.68 -14.72 -23.76
N THR A 67 6.10 -14.64 -22.57
CA THR A 67 5.16 -15.66 -22.09
C THR A 67 3.79 -15.24 -22.61
N GLU A 68 3.27 -16.06 -23.51
CA GLU A 68 1.96 -15.92 -24.10
C GLU A 68 0.90 -15.86 -23.00
N GLN A 69 0.02 -14.86 -23.12
CA GLN A 69 -1.20 -14.76 -22.34
C GLN A 69 -2.20 -15.76 -22.88
N GLU A 70 -2.62 -16.71 -22.05
CA GLU A 70 -3.97 -17.29 -22.04
C GLU A 70 -4.29 -17.49 -20.54
N GLU A 71 -5.45 -17.14 -19.99
CA GLU A 71 -6.77 -17.62 -20.40
C GLU A 71 -7.91 -16.67 -20.00
N SER A 72 -9.00 -16.88 -20.74
CA SER A 72 -10.36 -16.32 -20.71
C SER A 72 -10.98 -16.06 -19.33
N PRO A 73 -11.84 -15.02 -19.19
CA PRO A 73 -12.62 -14.81 -17.97
C PRO A 73 -13.71 -15.89 -17.86
N ASN A 74 -13.57 -16.74 -16.85
CA ASN A 74 -14.54 -17.74 -16.46
C ASN A 74 -15.82 -17.06 -15.93
N SER A 75 -16.98 -17.65 -16.24
CA SER A 75 -18.35 -17.19 -15.92
C SER A 75 -18.46 -16.34 -14.65
N GLU A 76 -18.90 -15.09 -14.81
CA GLU A 76 -19.17 -14.15 -13.71
C GLU A 76 -20.36 -14.63 -12.85
N GLN A 77 -20.06 -15.43 -11.82
CA GLN A 77 -20.88 -15.44 -10.62
C GLN A 77 -20.69 -14.11 -9.89
N ILE A 78 -21.78 -13.56 -9.33
CA ILE A 78 -21.71 -12.36 -8.48
C ILE A 78 -20.69 -12.64 -7.37
N ARG A 79 -19.53 -11.97 -7.46
CA ARG A 79 -18.50 -11.99 -6.42
C ARG A 79 -18.55 -10.69 -5.65
N ASP A 80 -18.04 -10.72 -4.42
CA ASP A 80 -17.69 -9.52 -3.67
C ASP A 80 -16.76 -8.66 -4.55
N GLY A 81 -17.27 -7.51 -5.03
CA GLY A 81 -16.61 -6.65 -6.03
C GLY A 81 -17.27 -6.57 -7.42
N SER A 82 -18.46 -7.14 -7.63
CA SER A 82 -19.20 -6.98 -8.89
C SER A 82 -19.59 -5.52 -9.13
N SER A 83 -19.39 -5.02 -10.35
CA SER A 83 -19.73 -3.64 -10.71
C SER A 83 -21.23 -3.40 -10.59
N TRP A 84 -21.64 -2.19 -10.17
CA TRP A 84 -23.04 -1.76 -10.16
C TRP A 84 -23.76 -2.08 -11.48
N ARG A 85 -23.05 -1.95 -12.62
CA ARG A 85 -23.60 -2.24 -13.96
C ARG A 85 -23.98 -3.71 -14.14
N GLN A 86 -23.17 -4.65 -13.63
CA GLN A 86 -23.47 -6.08 -13.67
C GLN A 86 -24.69 -6.40 -12.80
N ILE A 87 -24.72 -5.87 -11.58
CA ILE A 87 -25.82 -6.11 -10.65
C ILE A 87 -27.12 -5.49 -11.16
N HIS A 88 -27.06 -4.27 -11.69
CA HIS A 88 -28.20 -3.60 -12.31
C HIS A 88 -28.73 -4.39 -13.52
N GLY A 89 -27.84 -4.92 -14.36
CA GLY A 89 -28.23 -5.80 -15.48
C GLY A 89 -28.99 -7.04 -15.01
N LEU A 90 -28.56 -7.67 -13.92
CA LEU A 90 -29.23 -8.83 -13.33
C LEU A 90 -30.59 -8.47 -12.70
N ILE A 91 -30.66 -7.35 -11.97
CA ILE A 91 -31.93 -6.86 -11.40
C ILE A 91 -32.94 -6.64 -12.54
N MET A 92 -32.53 -5.97 -13.62
CA MET A 92 -33.42 -5.69 -14.75
C MET A 92 -33.79 -6.95 -15.54
N ALA A 93 -32.93 -7.97 -15.57
CA ALA A 93 -33.26 -9.26 -16.17
C ALA A 93 -34.23 -10.11 -15.32
N ALA A 94 -34.21 -9.95 -13.98
CA ALA A 94 -35.07 -10.68 -13.06
C ALA A 94 -36.48 -10.05 -12.90
N VAL A 95 -36.60 -8.74 -13.14
CA VAL A 95 -37.87 -8.00 -12.99
C VAL A 95 -38.71 -8.10 -14.26
N LYS A 96 -40.01 -8.35 -14.11
CA LYS A 96 -40.97 -8.53 -15.22
C LYS A 96 -41.18 -7.27 -16.07
N ASP A 97 -41.18 -6.08 -15.46
CA ASP A 97 -41.21 -4.78 -16.14
C ASP A 97 -40.09 -3.88 -15.58
N PRO A 98 -38.97 -3.69 -16.31
CA PRO A 98 -37.85 -2.87 -15.84
C PRO A 98 -38.15 -1.36 -15.84
N SER A 99 -39.20 -0.90 -16.52
CA SER A 99 -39.60 0.50 -16.51
C SER A 99 -40.57 0.83 -15.37
N SER A 100 -41.06 -0.18 -14.65
CA SER A 100 -41.99 0.00 -13.54
C SER A 100 -41.39 0.88 -12.44
N LYS A 101 -42.28 1.56 -11.70
CA LYS A 101 -41.87 2.43 -10.60
C LYS A 101 -41.19 1.62 -9.49
N GLU A 102 -41.71 0.44 -9.21
CA GLU A 102 -41.21 -0.51 -8.22
C GLU A 102 -39.82 -1.02 -8.59
N ALA A 103 -39.58 -1.32 -9.88
CA ALA A 103 -38.28 -1.75 -10.38
C ALA A 103 -37.21 -0.66 -10.20
N LYS A 104 -37.58 0.60 -10.46
CA LYS A 104 -36.71 1.77 -10.28
C LYS A 104 -36.42 2.02 -8.80
N GLU A 105 -37.44 1.95 -7.94
CA GLU A 105 -37.28 2.10 -6.49
C GLU A 105 -36.38 1.00 -5.89
N LEU A 106 -36.53 -0.24 -6.35
CA LEU A 106 -35.66 -1.35 -5.94
C LEU A 106 -34.20 -1.10 -6.36
N SER A 107 -34.00 -0.67 -7.61
CA SER A 107 -32.69 -0.36 -8.17
C SER A 107 -31.99 0.77 -7.38
N THR A 108 -32.70 1.86 -7.09
CA THR A 108 -32.14 2.96 -6.30
C THR A 108 -31.86 2.57 -4.86
N ALA A 109 -32.75 1.81 -4.22
CA ALA A 109 -32.54 1.28 -2.88
C ALA A 109 -31.30 0.38 -2.83
N PHE A 110 -31.15 -0.54 -3.78
CA PHE A 110 -29.99 -1.41 -3.87
C PHE A 110 -28.70 -0.61 -4.09
N HIS A 111 -28.70 0.35 -5.02
CA HIS A 111 -27.54 1.20 -5.27
C HIS A 111 -27.12 1.97 -4.01
N SER A 112 -28.10 2.48 -3.25
CA SER A 112 -27.84 3.18 -1.99
C SER A 112 -27.22 2.26 -0.94
N LEU A 113 -27.71 1.01 -0.81
CA LEU A 113 -27.18 0.01 0.10
C LEU A 113 -25.76 -0.43 -0.28
N GLN A 114 -25.52 -0.64 -1.58
CA GLN A 114 -24.19 -0.95 -2.10
C GLN A 114 -23.19 0.16 -1.78
N THR A 115 -23.55 1.41 -2.09
CA THR A 115 -22.70 2.57 -1.81
C THR A 115 -22.38 2.69 -0.31
N GLN A 116 -23.38 2.48 0.56
CA GLN A 116 -23.18 2.48 2.00
C GLN A 116 -22.28 1.33 2.47
N SER A 117 -22.42 0.14 1.87
CA SER A 117 -21.58 -1.02 2.18
C SER A 117 -20.13 -0.78 1.80
N GLU A 118 -19.89 -0.27 0.58
CA GLU A 118 -18.55 0.08 0.10
C GLU A 118 -17.90 1.14 0.99
N LEU A 119 -18.65 2.19 1.35
CA LEU A 119 -18.17 3.23 2.26
C LEU A 119 -17.78 2.67 3.62
N LYS A 120 -18.65 1.84 4.23
CA LYS A 120 -18.38 1.19 5.52
C LYS A 120 -17.18 0.25 5.44
N ASN A 121 -17.03 -0.50 4.35
CA ASN A 121 -15.91 -1.41 4.15
C ASN A 121 -14.58 -0.65 4.02
N HIS A 122 -14.57 0.45 3.26
CA HIS A 122 -13.40 1.31 3.12
C HIS A 122 -13.03 1.94 4.47
N GLU A 123 -14.02 2.44 5.22
CA GLU A 123 -13.83 3.00 6.55
C GLU A 123 -13.27 1.96 7.54
N ASN A 124 -13.85 0.76 7.58
CA ASN A 124 -13.40 -0.31 8.47
C ASN A 124 -11.96 -0.74 8.14
N THR A 125 -11.63 -0.85 6.86
CA THR A 125 -10.28 -1.17 6.40
C THR A 125 -9.29 -0.09 6.84
N GLY A 126 -9.61 1.18 6.60
CA GLY A 126 -8.77 2.30 7.03
C GLY A 126 -8.54 2.35 8.54
N LEU A 127 -9.60 2.11 9.33
CA LEU A 127 -9.51 2.06 10.80
C LEU A 127 -8.68 0.86 11.30
N ARG A 128 -8.73 -0.29 10.62
CA ARG A 128 -7.87 -1.44 10.92
C ARG A 128 -6.40 -1.11 10.67
N ASP A 129 -6.08 -0.51 9.53
CA ASP A 129 -4.72 -0.09 9.19
C ASP A 129 -4.18 0.98 10.15
N ALA A 130 -5.03 1.93 10.52
CA ALA A 130 -4.76 2.92 11.54
C ALA A 130 -4.44 2.24 12.89
N LEU A 131 -5.25 1.25 13.31
CA LEU A 131 -5.03 0.52 14.54
C LEU A 131 -3.69 -0.24 14.54
N GLU A 132 -3.34 -0.88 13.42
CA GLU A 132 -2.03 -1.51 13.25
C GLU A 132 -0.88 -0.50 13.36
N THR A 133 -1.03 0.66 12.72
CA THR A 133 -0.04 1.74 12.79
C THR A 133 0.11 2.25 14.22
N LYS A 134 -0.99 2.43 14.94
CA LYS A 134 -1.00 2.78 16.37
C LYS A 134 -0.28 1.74 17.22
N LYS A 135 -0.47 0.45 16.94
CA LYS A 135 0.28 -0.64 17.60
C LYS A 135 1.76 -0.54 17.29
N LYS A 136 2.14 -0.29 16.04
CA LYS A 136 3.55 -0.08 15.62
C LYS A 136 4.17 1.14 16.33
N HIS A 137 3.42 2.23 16.53
CA HIS A 137 3.88 3.41 17.28
C HIS A 137 4.17 3.12 18.76
N LYS A 138 3.41 2.21 19.37
CA LYS A 138 3.59 1.82 20.78
C LYS A 138 4.76 0.87 20.98
N LYS A 139 5.20 0.16 19.94
CA LYS A 139 6.38 -0.70 20.02
C LYS A 139 7.61 0.18 20.28
N LYS A 140 8.16 0.10 21.49
CA LYS A 140 9.44 0.72 21.80
C LYS A 140 10.49 0.08 20.89
N LYS A 141 11.18 0.89 20.10
CA LYS A 141 12.40 0.45 19.41
C LYS A 141 13.46 0.35 20.50
N TYR A 142 13.79 -0.86 20.90
CA TYR A 142 14.96 -1.09 21.74
C TYR A 142 16.18 -1.11 20.82
N THR A 143 17.20 -0.34 21.18
CA THR A 143 18.51 -0.42 20.54
C THR A 143 19.34 -1.31 21.43
N PRO A 144 19.79 -2.50 20.96
CA PRO A 144 20.72 -3.33 21.71
C PRO A 144 21.89 -2.49 22.17
N GLU A 145 22.18 -2.53 23.48
CA GLU A 145 23.39 -1.94 24.02
C GLU A 145 24.58 -2.71 23.44
N LEU A 146 25.16 -2.15 22.39
CA LEU A 146 26.40 -2.64 21.79
C LEU A 146 27.52 -1.88 22.49
N GLU A 147 28.32 -2.58 23.30
CA GLU A 147 29.51 -1.98 23.91
C GLU A 147 30.48 -1.51 22.81
N GLY A 148 30.70 -0.19 22.74
CA GLY A 148 31.70 0.46 21.90
C GLY A 148 32.75 1.18 22.74
N PRO A 149 33.95 1.49 22.19
CA PRO A 149 34.95 2.30 22.87
C PRO A 149 34.33 3.63 23.32
N ARG A 150 34.59 4.04 24.57
CA ARG A 150 34.07 5.28 25.18
C ARG A 150 34.62 6.58 24.55
N GLU A 151 35.45 6.45 23.52
CA GLU A 151 36.02 7.59 22.80
C GLU A 151 35.02 8.06 21.73
N ASN A 152 34.29 9.13 22.06
CA ASN A 152 33.42 9.89 21.18
C ASN A 152 34.20 10.48 19.99
N THR A 153 34.54 9.65 19.01
CA THR A 153 34.78 10.11 17.64
C THR A 153 33.41 10.11 16.98
N GLY A 154 32.82 11.28 16.75
CA GLY A 154 31.43 11.47 16.27
C GLY A 154 31.12 10.91 14.86
N GLY A 155 31.76 9.82 14.44
CA GLY A 155 31.49 9.07 13.22
C GLY A 155 30.50 7.91 13.43
N ALA A 156 30.05 7.33 12.31
CA ALA A 156 29.21 6.14 12.34
C ALA A 156 29.98 4.94 12.89
N MET A 157 29.44 4.30 13.94
CA MET A 157 29.99 3.04 14.48
C MET A 157 29.54 1.86 13.62
N PHE A 158 30.52 1.10 13.11
CA PHE A 158 30.25 -0.14 12.38
C PHE A 158 30.40 -1.34 13.32
N PHE A 159 29.38 -2.19 13.36
CA PHE A 159 29.38 -3.43 14.14
C PHE A 159 29.41 -4.63 13.22
N THR A 160 30.15 -5.66 13.61
CA THR A 160 30.10 -6.94 12.92
C THR A 160 28.80 -7.68 13.24
N PRO A 161 28.27 -8.52 12.33
CA PRO A 161 27.07 -9.32 12.58
C PRO A 161 27.16 -10.18 13.85
N SER A 162 28.36 -10.63 14.22
CA SER A 162 28.60 -11.41 15.44
C SER A 162 28.33 -10.59 16.71
N LYS A 163 28.85 -9.35 16.77
CA LYS A 163 28.62 -8.42 17.89
C LYS A 163 27.13 -8.11 18.09
N VAL A 164 26.40 -7.96 16.97
CA VAL A 164 24.95 -7.75 17.02
C VAL A 164 24.22 -8.96 17.60
N LYS A 165 24.61 -10.18 17.22
CA LYS A 165 24.02 -11.41 17.78
C LYS A 165 24.30 -11.57 19.27
N GLU A 166 25.50 -11.23 19.71
CA GLU A 166 25.90 -11.29 21.12
C GLU A 166 25.06 -10.33 21.98
N ALA A 167 24.92 -9.07 21.57
CA ALA A 167 24.08 -8.11 22.29
C ALA A 167 22.60 -8.55 22.35
N GLN A 168 22.06 -9.09 21.26
CA GLN A 168 20.71 -9.68 21.25
C GLN A 168 20.57 -10.87 22.19
N PHE A 169 21.62 -11.69 22.33
CA PHE A 169 21.62 -12.84 23.24
C PHE A 169 21.60 -12.39 24.70
N ILE A 170 22.49 -11.47 25.08
CA ILE A 170 22.55 -10.87 26.43
C ILE A 170 21.20 -10.25 26.79
N GLU A 171 20.57 -9.55 25.85
CA GLU A 171 19.27 -8.92 26.08
C GLU A 171 18.14 -9.95 26.33
N ARG A 172 18.09 -11.04 25.56
CA ARG A 172 17.10 -12.10 25.79
C ARG A 172 17.24 -12.71 27.18
N MET A 173 18.46 -12.86 27.68
CA MET A 173 18.70 -13.33 29.04
C MET A 173 18.16 -12.35 30.08
N LYS A 174 18.43 -11.04 29.93
CA LYS A 174 17.89 -10.00 30.84
C LYS A 174 16.36 -9.89 30.86
N GLN A 175 15.65 -10.37 29.82
CA GLN A 175 14.19 -10.35 29.77
C GLN A 175 13.54 -11.61 30.40
N GLN A 176 14.33 -12.65 30.68
CA GLN A 176 13.86 -13.90 31.29
C GLN A 176 14.05 -13.95 32.81
N ASP A 177 14.94 -13.12 33.34
CA ASP A 177 15.12 -12.86 34.78
C ASP A 177 14.10 -11.81 35.30
#